data_AF-A0A258C6G0-F1
#
_entry.id   AF-A0A258C6G0-F1
#
_cell.length_a   1.000
_cell.length_b   1.000
_cell.length_c   1.000
_cell.angle_alpha   90.00
_cell.angle_beta   90.00
_cell.angle_gamma   90.00
#
_symmetry.space_group_name_H-M   'P 1'
#
loop_
_entity.id
_entity.type
_entity.pdbx_description
1 polymer ?
#
loop_
_entity_poly.entity_id
_entity_poly.type
_entity_poly.pdbx_seq_one_letter_code
_entity_poly.pdbx_strand_id
1 'polypeptide(L)'
;MQTLFEFYHDQVLYQVKANNFGKEQVFRNGQLVSEGRAFFSTSNDHRFLCPTHGPMRLYFKVSLKTAEVNYRLETSAALLCEGKTKAIPPKWLGKLEQKLSPEPEQPAVDATEPLATAQPVATTSNKSNRNWFRPLLVLGI
;
A
#
# COMPACT_ATOMS: atom_id res chain seq x y z
N MET A 1 8.98 14.10 6.45
CA MET A 1 7.93 13.10 6.75
C MET A 1 6.69 13.87 7.15
N GLN A 2 5.49 13.45 6.72
CA GLN A 2 4.26 14.23 6.86
C GLN A 2 3.31 13.56 7.86
N THR A 3 2.55 14.35 8.63
CA THR A 3 1.47 13.81 9.49
C THR A 3 0.33 13.30 8.61
N LEU A 4 0.03 12.01 8.73
CA LEU A 4 -1.09 11.35 8.07
C LEU A 4 -2.39 11.74 8.79
N PHE A 5 -2.42 11.55 10.11
CA PHE A 5 -3.52 11.98 10.97
C PHE A 5 -3.04 12.11 12.42
N GLU A 6 -3.85 12.78 13.23
CA GLU A 6 -3.66 12.88 14.67
C GLU A 6 -4.99 12.82 15.41
N PHE A 7 -4.93 12.41 16.67
CA PHE A 7 -6.08 12.36 17.57
C PHE A 7 -5.64 12.50 19.02
N TYR A 8 -6.58 12.91 19.88
CA TYR A 8 -6.36 13.03 21.32
C TYR A 8 -7.12 11.92 22.06
N HIS A 9 -6.48 11.37 23.08
CA HIS A 9 -7.13 10.48 24.05
C HIS A 9 -6.52 10.75 25.43
N ASP A 10 -7.36 11.01 26.44
CA ASP A 10 -6.93 11.30 27.82
C ASP A 10 -5.80 12.34 27.93
N GLN A 11 -5.95 13.47 27.22
CA GLN A 11 -4.97 14.57 27.13
C GLN A 11 -3.63 14.18 26.50
N VAL A 12 -3.52 12.98 25.93
CA VAL A 12 -2.36 12.51 25.17
C VAL A 12 -2.62 12.71 23.68
N LEU A 13 -1.68 13.36 23.00
CA LEU A 13 -1.68 13.52 21.55
C LEU A 13 -1.00 12.32 20.89
N TYR A 14 -1.72 11.67 20.00
CA TYR A 14 -1.19 10.64 19.11
C TYR A 14 -1.08 11.19 17.70
N GLN A 15 0.11 11.07 17.10
CA GLN A 15 0.36 11.49 15.71
C GLN A 15 0.91 10.33 14.91
N VAL A 16 0.28 10.01 13.78
CA VAL A 16 0.82 9.05 12.82
C VAL A 16 1.43 9.84 11.68
N LYS A 17 2.72 9.60 11.42
CA LYS A 17 3.47 10.26 10.35
C LYS A 17 3.90 9.22 9.32
N ALA A 18 3.68 9.53 8.05
CA ALA A 18 4.04 8.68 6.93
C ALA A 18 4.96 9.42 5.95
N ASN A 19 5.77 8.68 5.21
CA ASN A 19 6.51 9.20 4.06
C ASN A 19 5.99 8.62 2.75
N ASN A 20 6.59 9.08 1.64
CA ASN A 20 6.18 8.61 0.31
C ASN A 20 6.67 7.20 -0.06
N PHE A 21 7.41 6.54 0.84
CA PHE A 21 8.02 5.23 0.65
C PHE A 21 7.38 4.16 1.55
N GLY A 22 6.21 4.45 2.11
CA GLY A 22 5.48 3.53 2.99
C GLY A 22 6.06 3.40 4.39
N LYS A 23 7.04 4.21 4.81
CA LYS A 23 7.49 4.26 6.20
C LYS A 23 6.45 5.00 7.04
N GLU A 24 6.06 4.41 8.16
CA GLU A 24 5.10 4.96 9.11
C GLU A 24 5.70 5.00 10.52
N GLN A 25 5.41 6.06 11.25
CA GLN A 25 5.86 6.27 12.62
C GLN A 25 4.73 6.80 13.47
N VAL A 26 4.58 6.26 14.68
CA VAL A 26 3.60 6.70 15.66
C VAL A 26 4.31 7.46 16.76
N PHE A 27 3.82 8.67 17.04
CA PHE A 27 4.30 9.52 18.11
C PHE A 27 3.23 9.68 19.18
N ARG A 28 3.64 9.62 20.45
CA ARG A 28 2.82 9.91 21.64
C ARG A 28 3.42 11.11 22.35
N ASN A 29 2.69 12.23 22.44
CA ASN A 29 3.19 13.50 22.97
C ASN A 29 4.56 13.90 22.38
N GLY A 30 4.73 13.69 21.07
CA GLY A 30 5.98 14.00 20.35
C GLY A 30 7.10 12.94 20.49
N GLN A 31 6.94 11.93 21.34
CA GLN A 31 7.91 10.82 21.45
C GLN A 31 7.58 9.70 20.48
N LEU A 32 8.57 9.20 19.74
CA LEU A 32 8.41 8.04 18.85
C LEU A 32 8.17 6.78 19.68
N VAL A 33 7.02 6.12 19.48
CA VAL A 33 6.64 4.90 20.21
C VAL A 33 6.55 3.66 19.32
N SER A 34 6.40 3.83 18.01
CA SER A 34 6.36 2.72 17.05
C SER A 34 6.85 3.18 15.68
N GLU A 35 7.57 2.31 14.98
CA GLU A 35 7.93 2.48 13.58
C GLU A 35 7.53 1.22 12.82
N GLY A 36 7.01 1.40 11.60
CA GLY A 36 6.61 0.32 10.72
C GLY A 36 6.74 0.70 9.25
N ARG A 37 6.40 -0.25 8.38
CA ARG A 37 6.27 -0.02 6.95
C ARG A 37 4.93 -0.55 6.45
N ALA A 38 4.13 0.33 5.87
CA ALA A 38 2.92 0.01 5.12
C ALA A 38 3.18 0.21 3.63
N PHE A 39 3.62 -0.85 2.95
CA PHE A 39 3.66 -0.85 1.49
C PHE A 39 2.27 -1.17 0.95
N PHE A 40 1.71 -0.27 0.15
CA PHE A 40 0.49 -0.51 -0.63
C PHE A 40 -0.75 -0.96 0.17
N SER A 41 -0.76 -0.71 1.48
CA SER A 41 -1.91 -0.99 2.34
C SER A 41 -2.54 0.31 2.81
N THR A 42 -3.87 0.35 2.79
CA THR A 42 -4.66 1.43 3.37
C THR A 42 -4.99 1.18 4.84
N SER A 43 -4.65 0.01 5.38
CA SER A 43 -4.82 -0.32 6.80
C SER A 43 -3.51 -0.80 7.42
N ASN A 44 -3.22 -0.36 8.64
CA ASN A 44 -2.05 -0.82 9.37
C ASN A 44 -2.33 -0.94 10.87
N ASP A 45 -1.49 -1.73 11.55
CA ASP A 45 -1.47 -1.84 13.00
C ASP A 45 -0.09 -1.53 13.58
N HIS A 46 -0.08 -0.73 14.65
CA HIS A 46 1.10 -0.40 15.42
C HIS A 46 0.93 -0.88 16.84
N ARG A 47 1.91 -1.64 17.34
CA ARG A 47 1.98 -2.09 18.73
C ARG A 47 3.09 -1.34 19.44
N PHE A 48 2.82 -0.87 20.64
CA PHE A 48 3.78 -0.11 21.45
C PHE A 48 3.47 -0.23 22.94
N LEU A 49 4.45 0.09 23.78
CA LEU A 49 4.28 0.11 25.22
C LEU A 49 3.96 1.54 25.68
N CYS A 50 2.94 1.68 26.52
CA CYS A 50 2.59 2.91 27.20
C CYS A 50 2.91 2.79 28.70
N PRO A 51 3.60 3.76 29.31
CA PRO A 51 3.91 3.72 30.74
C PRO A 51 2.67 3.60 31.64
N THR A 52 1.55 4.18 31.23
CA THR A 52 0.31 4.24 32.04
C THR A 52 -0.60 3.04 31.81
N HIS A 53 -0.70 2.55 30.57
CA HIS A 53 -1.69 1.53 30.18
C HIS A 53 -1.06 0.19 29.78
N GLY A 54 0.26 0.06 29.80
CA GLY A 54 0.97 -1.14 29.37
C GLY A 54 0.95 -1.33 27.85
N PRO A 55 0.90 -2.58 27.34
CA PRO A 55 0.85 -2.86 25.91
C PRO A 55 -0.40 -2.29 25.24
N MET A 56 -0.18 -1.53 24.17
CA MET A 56 -1.21 -0.89 23.37
C MET A 56 -1.09 -1.26 21.90
N ARG A 57 -2.22 -1.23 21.21
CA ARG A 57 -2.34 -1.42 19.78
C ARG A 57 -3.19 -0.30 19.17
N LEU A 58 -2.63 0.36 18.17
CA LEU A 58 -3.33 1.31 17.32
C LEU A 58 -3.58 0.64 15.97
N TYR A 59 -4.84 0.41 15.64
CA TYR A 59 -5.28 0.01 14.31
C TYR A 59 -5.89 1.20 13.59
N PHE A 60 -5.62 1.36 12.31
CA PHE A 60 -6.30 2.36 11.50
C PHE A 60 -6.48 1.92 10.05
N LYS A 61 -7.50 2.49 9.41
CA LYS A 61 -7.80 2.31 7.98
C LYS A 61 -8.13 3.64 7.33
N VAL A 62 -7.36 3.99 6.30
CA VAL A 62 -7.51 5.18 5.47
C VAL A 62 -8.45 4.86 4.30
N SER A 63 -9.52 5.63 4.19
CA SER A 63 -10.39 5.65 3.01
C SER A 63 -9.83 6.66 2.00
N LEU A 64 -9.40 6.20 0.83
CA LEU A 64 -8.84 7.07 -0.20
C LEU A 64 -9.91 7.91 -0.90
N LYS A 65 -11.12 7.35 -1.02
CA LYS A 65 -12.31 8.04 -1.57
C LYS A 65 -12.73 9.25 -0.74
N THR A 66 -12.71 9.14 0.58
CA THR A 66 -13.19 10.21 1.49
C THR A 66 -12.06 10.98 2.17
N ALA A 67 -10.81 10.53 2.02
CA ALA A 67 -9.66 11.03 2.77
C ALA A 67 -9.91 11.03 4.30
N GLU A 68 -10.58 9.99 4.80
CA GLU A 68 -10.85 9.82 6.23
C GLU A 68 -10.10 8.60 6.78
N VAL A 69 -9.64 8.70 8.02
CA VAL A 69 -9.10 7.58 8.78
C VAL A 69 -10.11 7.14 9.82
N ASN A 70 -10.44 5.85 9.81
CA ASN A 70 -11.08 5.19 10.94
C ASN A 70 -9.96 4.59 11.80
N TYR A 71 -9.93 4.92 13.09
CA TYR A 71 -8.88 4.45 13.99
C TYR A 71 -9.48 3.82 15.25
N ARG A 72 -8.71 2.90 15.83
CA ARG A 72 -9.02 2.17 17.04
C ARG A 72 -7.78 2.03 17.89
N LEU A 73 -7.85 2.48 19.14
CA LEU A 73 -6.80 2.37 20.14
C LEU A 73 -7.25 1.41 21.23
N GLU A 74 -6.50 0.33 21.43
CA GLU A 74 -6.86 -0.78 22.29
C GLU A 74 -5.66 -1.18 23.18
N THR A 75 -5.96 -1.66 24.38
CA THR A 75 -5.03 -2.43 25.22
C THR A 75 -5.27 -3.92 24.99
N SER A 76 -4.48 -4.79 25.62
CA SER A 76 -4.74 -6.24 25.59
C SER A 76 -6.09 -6.65 26.20
N ALA A 77 -6.70 -5.80 27.04
CA ALA A 77 -7.92 -6.14 27.78
C ALA A 77 -9.16 -5.34 27.35
N ALA A 78 -8.97 -4.15 26.77
CA ALA A 78 -10.08 -3.23 26.50
C ALA A 78 -9.81 -2.28 25.32
N LEU A 79 -10.90 -1.92 24.64
CA LEU A 79 -10.93 -0.80 23.70
C LEU A 79 -10.89 0.53 24.48
N LEU A 80 -9.91 1.38 24.19
CA LEU A 80 -9.77 2.69 24.84
C LEU A 80 -10.46 3.81 24.06
N CYS A 81 -10.29 3.82 22.74
CA CYS A 81 -10.83 4.87 21.88
C CYS A 81 -11.07 4.34 20.47
N GLU A 82 -12.16 4.79 19.85
CA GLU A 82 -12.46 4.56 18.44
C GLU A 82 -13.05 5.84 17.85
N GLY A 83 -12.66 6.16 16.62
CA GLY A 83 -13.12 7.40 16.01
C GLY A 83 -12.77 7.52 14.54
N LYS A 84 -13.17 8.66 13.99
CA LYS A 84 -12.88 9.07 12.62
C LYS A 84 -12.21 10.43 12.61
N THR A 85 -11.22 10.60 11.75
CA THR A 85 -10.54 11.88 11.56
C THR A 85 -10.15 12.06 10.10
N LYS A 86 -9.87 13.29 9.70
CA LYS A 86 -9.38 13.56 8.35
C LYS A 86 -7.95 13.07 8.20
N ALA A 87 -7.67 12.44 7.06
CA ALA A 87 -6.36 12.01 6.66
C ALA A 87 -5.76 13.05 5.71
N ILE A 88 -4.44 13.23 5.77
CA ILE A 88 -3.68 13.84 4.68
C ILE A 88 -2.85 12.72 4.03
N PRO A 89 -3.44 11.96 3.08
CA PRO A 89 -2.80 10.79 2.53
C PRO A 89 -1.54 11.18 1.73
N PRO A 90 -0.46 10.38 1.79
CA PRO A 90 0.75 10.64 1.01
C PRO A 90 0.50 10.43 -0.49
N LYS A 91 1.22 11.19 -1.33
CA LYS A 91 0.96 11.31 -2.78
C LYS A 91 0.99 9.99 -3.55
N TRP A 92 1.73 8.98 -3.08
CA TRP A 92 1.81 7.66 -3.72
C TRP A 92 0.54 6.84 -3.53
N LEU A 93 -0.17 7.03 -2.42
CA LEU A 93 -1.35 6.25 -2.07
C LEU A 93 -2.51 6.55 -3.03
N GLY A 94 -2.64 7.81 -3.48
CA GLY A 94 -3.60 8.20 -4.53
C GLY A 94 -3.30 7.64 -5.92
N LYS A 95 -2.08 7.16 -6.19
CA LYS A 95 -1.71 6.54 -7.49
C LYS A 95 -2.09 5.05 -7.57
N LEU A 96 -2.42 4.41 -6.44
CA LEU A 96 -2.77 2.99 -6.42
C LEU A 96 -4.15 2.73 -7.03
N GLU A 97 -5.12 3.61 -6.79
CA GLU A 97 -6.50 3.45 -7.28
C GLU A 97 -6.59 3.54 -8.81
N GLN A 98 -5.74 4.35 -9.46
CA GLN A 98 -5.71 4.47 -10.92
C GLN A 98 -5.35 3.17 -11.65
N LYS A 99 -4.76 2.18 -10.96
CA LYS A 99 -4.43 0.87 -11.55
C LYS A 99 -5.38 -0.26 -11.14
N LEU A 100 -6.28 -0.03 -10.18
CA LEU A 100 -7.16 -1.05 -9.60
C LEU A 100 -8.64 -0.85 -9.93
N SER A 101 -9.03 0.29 -10.50
CA SER A 101 -10.37 0.49 -11.04
C SER A 101 -10.33 0.14 -12.54
N PRO A 102 -10.87 -1.01 -12.99
CA PRO A 102 -11.08 -1.23 -14.41
C PRO A 102 -12.06 -0.16 -14.91
N GLU A 103 -11.70 0.45 -16.03
CA GLU A 103 -12.53 1.35 -16.83
C GLU A 103 -13.90 0.67 -17.07
N PRO A 104 -15.04 1.38 -16.92
CA PRO A 104 -16.34 0.78 -17.18
C PRO A 104 -16.42 0.31 -18.64
N GLU A 105 -16.64 -1.00 -18.83
CA GLU A 105 -16.89 -1.60 -20.14
C GLU A 105 -18.02 -0.83 -20.84
N GLN A 106 -17.68 -0.19 -21.96
CA GLN A 106 -18.68 0.36 -22.87
C GLN A 106 -19.56 -0.79 -23.40
N PRO A 107 -20.89 -0.61 -23.49
CA PRO A 107 -21.76 -1.65 -23.99
C PRO A 107 -21.40 -1.98 -25.45
N ALA A 108 -21.04 -3.25 -25.68
CA ALA A 108 -20.85 -3.79 -27.01
C ALA A 108 -22.17 -3.69 -27.79
N VAL A 109 -22.19 -2.86 -28.83
CA VAL A 109 -23.25 -2.89 -29.84
C VAL A 109 -22.76 -3.80 -30.96
N ASP A 110 -23.46 -4.92 -31.09
CA ASP A 110 -23.30 -5.97 -32.09
C ASP A 110 -23.91 -5.53 -33.43
N ALA A 111 -23.18 -5.70 -34.54
CA ALA A 111 -23.72 -5.69 -35.91
C ALA A 111 -22.69 -6.25 -36.94
N THR A 112 -22.73 -7.57 -37.13
CA THR A 112 -22.82 -8.31 -38.41
C THR A 112 -21.88 -7.97 -39.61
N GLU A 113 -21.05 -8.96 -39.97
CA GLU A 113 -20.21 -9.23 -41.17
C GLU A 113 -20.98 -9.19 -42.55
N PRO A 114 -20.38 -9.33 -43.80
CA PRO A 114 -19.18 -10.14 -44.15
C PRO A 114 -18.29 -9.80 -45.41
N LEU A 115 -17.16 -10.53 -45.48
CA LEU A 115 -16.43 -11.15 -46.63
C LEU A 115 -15.78 -10.37 -47.82
N ALA A 116 -14.47 -10.64 -48.02
CA ALA A 116 -13.76 -11.06 -49.28
C ALA A 116 -12.31 -10.48 -49.33
N THR A 117 -11.21 -11.09 -49.80
CA THR A 117 -10.78 -12.42 -50.28
C THR A 117 -9.23 -12.37 -50.48
N ALA A 118 -8.57 -13.54 -50.38
CA ALA A 118 -7.25 -13.95 -50.92
C ALA A 118 -5.95 -13.80 -50.09
N GLN A 119 -5.41 -14.98 -49.73
CA GLN A 119 -4.01 -15.30 -49.34
C GLN A 119 -3.12 -15.50 -50.60
N PRO A 120 -1.91 -16.11 -50.57
CA PRO A 120 -0.77 -16.20 -49.60
C PRO A 120 0.61 -15.93 -50.27
N VAL A 121 1.70 -15.63 -49.53
CA VAL A 121 3.09 -15.98 -49.98
C VAL A 121 3.99 -16.33 -48.78
N ALA A 122 4.91 -17.25 -49.05
CA ALA A 122 5.68 -18.15 -48.20
C ALA A 122 6.89 -17.60 -47.39
N THR A 123 7.11 -18.25 -46.24
CA THR A 123 8.34 -18.84 -45.65
C THR A 123 9.73 -18.25 -45.94
N THR A 124 10.50 -17.93 -44.88
CA THR A 124 11.81 -18.53 -44.50
C THR A 124 12.14 -18.09 -43.05
N SER A 125 12.14 -18.99 -42.06
CA SER A 125 13.29 -19.77 -41.56
C SER A 125 14.60 -18.98 -41.46
N ASN A 126 14.96 -18.54 -40.25
CA ASN A 126 16.37 -18.40 -39.88
C ASN A 126 16.64 -19.15 -38.56
N LYS A 127 17.50 -20.16 -38.66
CA LYS A 127 17.96 -21.02 -37.58
C LYS A 127 19.47 -20.80 -37.49
N SER A 128 19.97 -20.30 -36.35
CA SER A 128 21.38 -20.46 -35.95
C SER A 128 21.45 -20.17 -34.43
N ASN A 129 21.45 -21.16 -33.53
CA ASN A 129 22.40 -22.23 -33.22
C ASN A 129 23.60 -21.76 -32.36
N ARG A 130 23.68 -22.32 -31.14
CA ARG A 130 24.88 -22.53 -30.27
C ARG A 130 25.54 -21.28 -29.65
N ASN A 131 26.19 -21.32 -28.48
CA ASN A 131 26.41 -22.34 -27.46
C ASN A 131 26.90 -21.62 -26.18
N TRP A 132 26.46 -22.13 -25.03
CA TRP A 132 27.22 -22.42 -23.82
C TRP A 132 28.55 -21.67 -23.58
N PHE A 133 28.63 -20.90 -22.49
CA PHE A 133 29.82 -20.87 -21.63
C PHE A 133 29.46 -20.38 -20.22
N ARG A 134 29.64 -21.25 -19.23
CA ARG A 134 29.85 -20.91 -17.81
C ARG A 134 31.30 -21.29 -17.50
N PRO A 135 32.07 -20.45 -16.79
CA PRO A 135 33.16 -20.95 -15.96
C PRO A 135 32.79 -20.87 -14.47
N LEU A 136 33.01 -22.00 -13.81
CA LEU A 136 33.00 -22.19 -12.36
C LEU A 136 34.29 -21.59 -11.74
N LEU A 137 34.10 -20.97 -10.58
CA LEU A 137 34.91 -20.96 -9.35
C LEU A 137 36.40 -21.39 -9.42
N VAL A 138 37.29 -20.52 -8.93
CA VAL A 138 38.50 -20.92 -8.20
C VAL A 138 38.57 -20.07 -6.93
N LEU A 139 38.37 -20.70 -5.77
CA LEU A 139 38.69 -20.17 -4.44
C LEU A 139 40.08 -20.72 -4.08
N GLY A 140 41.08 -19.85 -4.03
CA GLY A 140 42.41 -20.18 -3.54
C GLY A 140 42.41 -20.33 -2.03
N ILE A 141 43.07 -21.40 -1.56
CA ILE A 141 43.46 -21.62 -0.17
C ILE A 141 44.78 -20.90 0.06
#